data_AF-A0A259PI43-F1
#
_entry.id   AF-A0A259PI43-F1
#
_cell.length_a   1.000
_cell.length_b   1.000
_cell.length_c   1.000
_cell.angle_alpha   90.00
_cell.angle_beta   90.00
_cell.angle_gamma   90.00
#
_symmetry.space_group_name_H-M   'P 1'
#
loop_
_entity.id
_entity.type
_entity.pdbx_description
1 polymer ?
#
loop_
_entity_poly.entity_id
_entity_poly.type
_entity_poly.pdbx_seq_one_letter_code
_entity_poly.pdbx_strand_id
1 'polypeptide(L)'
;MQGEPQTMQQQPHYADVVREVGDFLRARADAMLALGVPASRICIDPGFGFGKTLGHNLELARHLDEIVAHGYPVLVGVSRKSMIGGSSGRPVQERLAGSLAAALACVAAGARIVRVHDVAATVDALKVWTAVRG
;
A
#
# COMPACT_ATOMS: atom_id res chain seq x y z
N MET A 1 8.04 -7.48 6.30
CA MET A 1 8.70 -6.22 6.75
C MET A 1 10.15 -6.57 7.04
N GLN A 2 11.10 -5.72 6.68
CA GLN A 2 12.47 -5.83 7.17
C GLN A 2 12.59 -5.13 8.54
N GLY A 3 13.15 -5.82 9.53
CA GLY A 3 13.31 -5.33 10.89
C GLY A 3 12.04 -5.34 11.74
N GLU A 4 12.16 -4.83 12.97
CA GLU A 4 11.04 -4.60 13.89
C GLU A 4 10.54 -3.15 13.76
N PRO A 5 9.30 -2.81 14.17
CA PRO A 5 8.77 -1.45 14.04
C PRO A 5 9.69 -0.35 14.59
N GLN A 6 10.51 -0.66 15.60
CA GLN A 6 11.47 0.26 16.20
C GLN A 6 12.76 0.45 15.37
N THR A 7 13.17 -0.54 14.57
CA THR A 7 14.47 -0.55 13.86
C THR A 7 14.34 -0.53 12.33
N MET A 8 13.16 -0.83 11.79
CA MET A 8 12.91 -1.01 10.36
C MET A 8 13.33 0.18 9.49
N GLN A 9 13.37 1.41 10.04
CA GLN A 9 13.71 2.63 9.29
C GLN A 9 15.20 2.97 9.29
N GLN A 10 16.05 2.24 10.01
CA GLN A 10 17.46 2.65 10.19
C GLN A 10 18.28 2.50 8.89
N GLN A 11 18.18 1.37 8.19
CA GLN A 11 18.81 1.14 6.88
C GLN A 11 18.02 0.10 6.06
N PRO A 12 16.81 0.41 5.57
CA PRO A 12 16.08 -0.54 4.75
C PRO A 12 16.77 -0.73 3.40
N HIS A 13 17.18 -1.96 3.09
CA HIS A 13 17.87 -2.29 1.85
C HIS A 13 17.10 -3.35 1.08
N TYR A 14 16.65 -2.99 -0.12
CA TYR A 14 16.04 -3.91 -1.07
C TYR A 14 16.82 -3.75 -2.39
N ALA A 15 17.17 -4.86 -3.02
CA ALA A 15 17.67 -4.85 -4.39
C ALA A 15 16.50 -4.62 -5.36
N ASP A 16 15.35 -5.23 -5.08
CA ASP A 16 14.08 -5.01 -5.77
C ASP A 16 12.95 -5.06 -4.75
N VAL A 17 12.49 -3.89 -4.31
CA VAL A 17 11.48 -3.80 -3.26
C VAL A 17 10.14 -4.42 -3.68
N VAL A 18 9.78 -4.36 -4.96
CA VAL A 18 8.49 -4.86 -5.45
C VAL A 18 8.50 -6.37 -5.39
N ARG A 19 9.52 -6.98 -6.01
CA ARG A 19 9.69 -8.44 -6.03
C ARG A 19 9.86 -9.00 -4.62
N GLU A 20 10.75 -8.43 -3.82
CA GLU A 20 11.05 -8.95 -2.48
C GLU A 20 9.82 -8.87 -1.54
N VAL A 21 9.05 -7.77 -1.62
CA VAL A 21 7.81 -7.64 -0.82
C VAL A 21 6.73 -8.59 -1.35
N GLY A 22 6.56 -8.70 -2.67
CA GLY A 22 5.59 -9.61 -3.28
C GLY A 22 5.86 -11.08 -2.93
N ASP A 23 7.11 -11.52 -3.10
CA ASP A 23 7.55 -12.87 -2.74
C ASP A 23 7.35 -13.16 -1.25
N PHE A 24 7.67 -12.21 -0.38
CA PHE A 24 7.41 -12.33 1.06
C PHE A 24 5.91 -12.51 1.35
N LEU A 25 5.06 -11.65 0.78
CA LEU A 25 3.62 -11.70 1.03
C LEU A 25 2.99 -12.99 0.50
N ARG A 26 3.39 -13.44 -0.70
CA ARG A 26 2.96 -14.71 -1.28
C ARG A 26 3.33 -15.87 -0.36
N ALA A 27 4.59 -15.97 0.06
CA ALA A 27 5.04 -17.03 0.96
C ALA A 27 4.27 -17.04 2.29
N ARG A 28 3.92 -15.87 2.83
CA ARG A 28 3.09 -15.77 4.05
C ARG A 28 1.65 -16.21 3.82
N ALA A 29 1.07 -15.88 2.68
CA ALA A 29 -0.28 -16.33 2.32
C ALA A 29 -0.31 -17.86 2.13
N ASP A 30 0.66 -18.43 1.42
CA ASP A 30 0.77 -19.88 1.19
C ASP A 30 0.92 -20.65 2.52
N ALA A 31 1.69 -20.11 3.47
CA ALA A 31 1.80 -20.68 4.81
C ALA A 31 0.46 -20.68 5.57
N MET A 32 -0.39 -19.66 5.40
CA MET A 32 -1.73 -19.64 6.00
C MET A 32 -2.68 -20.63 5.33
N LEU A 33 -2.60 -20.76 4.01
CA LEU A 33 -3.37 -21.77 3.26
C LEU A 33 -3.01 -23.19 3.72
N ALA A 34 -1.72 -23.47 3.92
CA ALA A 34 -1.25 -24.77 4.43
C ALA A 34 -1.77 -25.09 5.84
N LEU A 35 -2.10 -24.08 6.64
CA LEU A 35 -2.74 -24.22 7.96
C LEU A 35 -4.28 -24.31 7.88
N GLY A 36 -4.86 -24.36 6.68
CA GLY A 36 -6.30 -24.49 6.47
C GLY A 36 -7.07 -23.17 6.51
N VAL A 37 -6.39 -22.02 6.52
CA VAL A 37 -7.08 -20.72 6.39
C VAL A 37 -7.58 -20.60 4.95
N PRO A 38 -8.88 -20.38 4.71
CA PRO A 38 -9.39 -20.24 3.34
C PRO A 38 -8.87 -18.95 2.71
N ALA A 39 -8.53 -18.99 1.42
CA ALA A 39 -8.02 -17.83 0.67
C ALA A 39 -8.93 -16.60 0.77
N SER A 40 -10.25 -16.80 0.84
CA SER A 40 -11.25 -15.73 1.01
C SER A 40 -11.13 -14.95 2.33
N ARG A 41 -10.36 -15.44 3.30
CA ARG A 41 -10.05 -14.76 4.57
C ARG A 41 -8.66 -14.13 4.59
N ILE A 42 -7.94 -14.14 3.47
CA ILE A 42 -6.58 -13.59 3.35
C ILE A 42 -6.64 -12.32 2.50
N CYS A 43 -6.04 -11.26 3.01
CA CYS A 43 -5.67 -10.08 2.22
C CYS A 43 -4.19 -9.77 2.48
N ILE A 44 -3.55 -9.06 1.57
CA ILE A 44 -2.13 -8.71 1.67
C ILE A 44 -1.95 -7.18 1.65
N ASP A 45 -0.96 -6.68 2.39
CA ASP A 45 -0.60 -5.27 2.44
C ASP A 45 0.92 -5.12 2.19
N PRO A 46 1.34 -4.39 1.13
CA PRO A 46 2.77 -4.16 0.83
C PRO A 46 3.48 -3.33 1.92
N GLY A 47 2.73 -2.73 2.83
CA GLY A 47 3.25 -2.07 4.02
C GLY A 47 4.01 -0.81 3.66
N PHE A 48 3.33 0.18 3.07
CA PHE A 48 3.93 1.50 2.83
C PHE A 48 4.51 2.08 4.12
N GLY A 49 5.67 2.72 4.09
CA GLY A 49 6.29 3.34 5.25
C GLY A 49 6.76 2.37 6.35
N PHE A 50 6.83 1.07 6.07
CA PHE A 50 7.29 0.05 7.00
C PHE A 50 8.64 -0.51 6.54
N GLY A 51 9.71 0.11 7.05
CA GLY A 51 11.10 -0.16 6.68
C GLY A 51 11.35 0.04 5.20
N LYS A 52 11.03 1.23 4.69
CA LYS A 52 11.09 1.59 3.27
C LYS A 52 11.40 3.08 3.13
N THR A 53 12.36 3.40 2.27
CA THR A 53 12.69 4.79 1.88
C THR A 53 11.55 5.43 1.10
N LEU A 54 11.62 6.74 0.84
CA LEU A 54 10.68 7.40 -0.08
C LEU A 54 10.67 6.71 -1.46
N GLY A 55 11.86 6.44 -2.01
CA GLY A 55 12.00 5.76 -3.31
C GLY A 55 11.32 4.39 -3.32
N HIS A 56 11.56 3.57 -2.30
CA HIS A 56 10.92 2.25 -2.18
C HIS A 56 9.38 2.33 -2.13
N ASN A 57 8.84 3.32 -1.41
CA ASN A 57 7.38 3.50 -1.34
C ASN A 57 6.79 3.97 -2.68
N LEU A 58 7.52 4.80 -3.43
CA LEU A 58 7.08 5.22 -4.76
C LEU A 58 7.15 4.07 -5.76
N GLU A 59 8.18 3.23 -5.68
CA GLU A 59 8.32 2.04 -6.51
C GLU A 59 7.15 1.06 -6.30
N LEU A 60 6.85 0.74 -5.04
CA LEU A 60 5.70 -0.10 -4.70
C LEU A 60 4.35 0.48 -5.13
N ALA A 61 4.21 1.80 -5.10
CA ALA A 61 2.98 2.44 -5.56
C ALA A 61 2.85 2.38 -7.09
N ARG A 62 3.98 2.50 -7.81
CA ARG A 62 4.02 2.45 -9.28
C ARG A 62 3.74 1.04 -9.81
N HIS A 63 4.27 0.03 -9.13
CA HIS A 63 4.19 -1.40 -9.52
C HIS A 63 3.25 -2.20 -8.61
N LEU A 64 2.21 -1.56 -8.07
CA LEU A 64 1.28 -2.22 -7.16
C LEU A 64 0.49 -3.34 -7.85
N ASP A 65 0.27 -3.21 -9.16
CA ASP A 65 -0.38 -4.19 -10.01
C ASP A 65 0.34 -5.55 -10.01
N GLU A 66 1.67 -5.55 -9.91
CA GLU A 66 2.47 -6.80 -9.77
C GLU A 66 2.15 -7.53 -8.46
N ILE A 67 1.90 -6.78 -7.37
CA ILE A 67 1.47 -7.36 -6.08
C ILE A 67 0.03 -7.86 -6.17
N VAL A 68 -0.85 -7.12 -6.85
CA VAL A 68 -2.24 -7.51 -7.11
C VAL A 68 -2.31 -8.79 -7.94
N ALA A 69 -1.37 -9.00 -8.87
CA ALA A 69 -1.30 -10.18 -9.73
C ALA A 69 -1.08 -11.49 -8.96
N HIS A 70 -0.71 -11.44 -7.67
CA HIS A 70 -0.68 -12.62 -6.79
C HIS A 70 -2.07 -13.18 -6.44
N GLY A 71 -3.15 -12.50 -6.83
CA GLY A 71 -4.53 -13.02 -6.75
C GLY A 71 -5.21 -12.83 -5.40
N TYR A 72 -4.57 -12.15 -4.44
CA TYR A 72 -5.16 -11.82 -3.14
C TYR A 72 -5.70 -10.38 -3.15
N PRO A 73 -6.80 -10.09 -2.42
CA PRO A 73 -7.22 -8.72 -2.18
C PRO A 73 -6.09 -7.90 -1.54
N VAL A 74 -5.71 -6.80 -2.20
CA VAL A 74 -4.67 -5.90 -1.70
C VAL A 74 -5.29 -4.78 -0.88
N LEU A 75 -4.80 -4.63 0.36
CA LEU A 75 -5.05 -3.49 1.23
C LEU A 75 -3.90 -2.51 1.12
N VAL A 76 -4.20 -1.21 1.05
CA VAL A 76 -3.18 -0.15 1.08
C VAL A 76 -3.47 0.86 2.16
N GLY A 77 -2.42 1.31 2.85
CA GLY A 77 -2.49 2.44 3.78
C GLY A 77 -1.47 3.49 3.43
N VAL A 78 -1.83 4.50 2.63
CA VAL A 78 -0.92 5.59 2.21
C VAL A 78 -1.26 6.94 2.87
N SER A 79 -2.45 7.04 3.48
CA SER A 79 -2.99 8.28 4.03
C SER A 79 -2.04 8.93 5.03
N ARG A 80 -1.72 10.21 4.80
CA ARG A 80 -0.87 11.10 5.60
C ARG A 80 0.58 10.62 5.83
N LYS A 81 1.01 9.52 5.20
CA LYS A 81 2.36 8.96 5.38
C LYS A 81 3.46 9.92 4.93
N SER A 82 4.66 9.68 5.43
CA SER A 82 5.87 10.45 5.07
C SER A 82 6.09 10.51 3.56
N MET A 83 5.72 9.47 2.81
CA MET A 83 5.80 9.47 1.34
C MET A 83 5.04 10.64 0.72
N ILE A 84 3.85 10.98 1.26
CA ILE A 84 3.03 12.08 0.74
C ILE A 84 3.75 13.41 0.99
N GLY A 85 4.27 13.62 2.20
CA GLY A 85 5.02 14.84 2.52
C GLY A 85 6.34 14.96 1.75
N GLY A 86 7.05 13.85 1.56
CA GLY A 86 8.28 13.79 0.78
C GLY A 86 8.06 14.11 -0.70
N SER A 87 6.90 13.74 -1.26
CA SER A 87 6.55 14.05 -2.65
C SER A 87 5.92 15.43 -2.84
N SER A 88 5.09 15.89 -1.89
CA SER A 88 4.31 17.13 -2.05
C SER A 88 4.91 18.34 -1.33
N GLY A 89 5.92 18.16 -0.48
CA GLY A 89 6.49 19.20 0.37
C GLY A 89 5.57 19.68 1.50
N ARG A 90 4.50 18.94 1.82
CA ARG A 90 3.46 19.38 2.78
C ARG A 90 3.62 18.77 4.18
N PRO A 91 3.36 19.53 5.26
CA PRO A 91 3.30 19.01 6.62
C PRO A 91 2.10 18.05 6.78
N VAL A 92 2.11 17.22 7.83
CA VAL A 92 1.15 16.10 7.98
C VAL A 92 -0.32 16.54 8.00
N GLN A 93 -0.61 17.74 8.49
CA GLN A 93 -1.94 18.32 8.56
C GLN A 93 -2.49 18.70 7.18
N GLU A 94 -1.60 18.99 6.20
CA GLU A 94 -1.94 19.44 4.85
C GLU A 94 -1.85 18.31 3.80
N ARG A 95 -1.72 17.05 4.23
CA ARG A 95 -1.54 15.90 3.31
C ARG A 95 -2.82 15.33 2.73
N LEU A 96 -3.98 15.95 2.93
CA LEU A 96 -5.26 15.42 2.46
C LEU A 96 -5.25 15.20 0.93
N ALA A 97 -5.00 16.25 0.14
CA ALA A 97 -5.03 16.16 -1.32
C ALA A 97 -4.05 15.11 -1.86
N GLY A 98 -2.82 15.10 -1.36
CA GLY A 98 -1.83 14.08 -1.74
C GLY A 98 -2.22 12.66 -1.32
N SER A 99 -2.88 12.51 -0.16
CA SER A 99 -3.39 11.21 0.31
C SER A 99 -4.50 10.67 -0.59
N LEU A 100 -5.41 11.54 -1.03
CA LEU A 100 -6.48 11.18 -1.97
C LEU A 100 -5.89 10.75 -3.32
N ALA A 101 -4.94 11.52 -3.85
CA ALA A 101 -4.26 11.19 -5.09
C ALA A 101 -3.56 9.82 -5.02
N ALA A 102 -2.81 9.56 -3.95
CA ALA A 102 -2.13 8.28 -3.77
C ALA A 102 -3.11 7.11 -3.58
N ALA A 103 -4.21 7.32 -2.85
CA ALA A 103 -5.25 6.31 -2.67
C ALA A 103 -5.90 5.93 -4.01
N LEU A 104 -6.29 6.93 -4.82
CA LEU A 104 -6.87 6.69 -6.15
C LEU A 104 -5.89 6.02 -7.10
N ALA A 105 -4.60 6.38 -7.06
CA ALA A 105 -3.56 5.71 -7.83
C ALA A 105 -3.45 4.22 -7.46
N CYS A 106 -3.46 3.89 -6.16
CA CYS A 106 -3.43 2.49 -5.72
C CYS A 106 -4.69 1.73 -6.13
N VAL A 107 -5.88 2.37 -6.06
CA VAL A 107 -7.14 1.77 -6.51
C VAL A 107 -7.14 1.56 -8.03
N ALA A 108 -6.59 2.50 -8.80
CA ALA A 108 -6.41 2.35 -10.24
C ALA A 108 -5.53 1.14 -10.58
N ALA A 109 -4.49 0.89 -9.78
CA ALA A 109 -3.61 -0.27 -9.88
C ALA A 109 -4.21 -1.57 -9.30
N GLY A 110 -5.45 -1.56 -8.81
CA GLY A 110 -6.17 -2.77 -8.40
C GLY A 110 -6.29 -3.01 -6.90
N ALA A 111 -5.86 -2.07 -6.04
CA ALA A 111 -6.10 -2.16 -4.61
C ALA A 111 -7.61 -2.26 -4.30
N ARG A 112 -7.98 -3.16 -3.40
CA ARG A 112 -9.38 -3.45 -3.06
C ARG A 112 -9.82 -2.81 -1.75
N ILE A 113 -8.87 -2.50 -0.86
CA ILE A 113 -9.12 -1.91 0.45
C ILE A 113 -8.17 -0.74 0.65
N VAL A 114 -8.70 0.42 1.08
CA VAL A 114 -7.88 1.60 1.40
C VAL A 114 -8.10 1.98 2.87
N ARG A 115 -7.02 2.01 3.64
CA ARG A 115 -7.00 2.48 5.04
C ARG A 115 -6.65 3.96 5.09
N VAL A 116 -7.56 4.78 5.60
CA VAL A 116 -7.44 6.25 5.62
C VAL A 116 -7.75 6.88 6.97
N HIS A 117 -7.24 8.09 7.19
CA HIS A 117 -7.64 8.96 8.30
C HIS A 117 -8.87 9.79 7.94
N ASP A 118 -8.89 10.34 6.72
CA ASP A 118 -9.92 11.26 6.22
C ASP A 118 -11.01 10.50 5.46
N VAL A 119 -11.90 9.83 6.20
CA VAL A 119 -12.90 8.89 5.63
C VAL A 119 -13.85 9.57 4.65
N ALA A 120 -14.52 10.66 5.05
CA ALA A 120 -15.54 11.31 4.22
C ALA A 120 -14.98 11.73 2.85
N ALA A 121 -13.85 12.45 2.84
CA ALA A 121 -13.19 12.89 1.62
C ALA A 121 -12.73 11.72 0.73
N THR A 122 -12.26 10.62 1.34
CA THR A 122 -11.84 9.44 0.58
C THR A 122 -13.04 8.73 -0.06
N VAL A 123 -14.15 8.61 0.68
CA VAL A 123 -15.40 8.03 0.16
C VAL A 123 -15.92 8.86 -1.01
N ASP A 124 -15.93 10.19 -0.91
CA ASP A 124 -16.37 11.06 -2.01
C ASP A 124 -15.47 10.90 -3.24
N ALA A 125 -14.15 10.89 -3.05
CA ALA A 125 -13.19 10.66 -4.13
C ALA A 125 -13.42 9.31 -4.82
N LEU A 126 -13.66 8.23 -4.06
CA LEU A 126 -13.93 6.90 -4.60
C LEU A 126 -15.26 6.82 -5.34
N LYS A 127 -16.31 7.49 -4.84
CA LYS A 127 -17.62 7.56 -5.53
C LYS A 127 -17.48 8.26 -6.87
N VAL A 128 -16.81 9.40 -6.92
CA VAL A 128 -16.56 10.14 -8.17
C VAL A 128 -15.70 9.31 -9.12
N TRP A 129 -14.61 8.72 -8.62
CA TRP A 129 -13.74 7.84 -9.40
C TRP A 129 -14.50 6.67 -10.04
N THR A 130 -15.35 6.00 -9.26
CA THR A 130 -16.17 4.88 -9.73
C THR A 130 -17.15 5.35 -10.80
N ALA A 131 -17.87 6.45 -10.55
CA ALA A 131 -18.82 7.01 -11.52
C ALA A 131 -18.17 7.39 -12.85
N VAL A 132 -16.91 7.83 -12.85
CA VAL A 132 -16.15 8.18 -14.07
C VAL A 132 -15.70 6.93 -14.84
N ARG A 133 -15.43 5.80 -14.17
CA ARG A 133 -14.96 4.57 -14.82
C ARG A 133 -16.08 3.71 -15.44
N GLY A 134 -17.34 3.98 -15.09
CA GLY A 134 -18.50 3.14 -15.46
C GLY A 134 -18.63 1.90 -14.59
#